data_AF-A0A1R1CBW8-F1
#
_entry.id   AF-A0A1R1CBW8-F1
#
_cell.length_a   1.000
_cell.length_b   1.000
_cell.length_c   1.000
_cell.angle_alpha   90.00
_cell.angle_beta   90.00
_cell.angle_gamma   90.00
#
_symmetry.space_group_name_H-M   'P 1'
#
loop_
_entity.id
_entity.type
_entity.pdbx_description
1 polymer ?
#
loop_
_entity_poly.entity_id
_entity_poly.type
_entity_poly.pdbx_seq_one_letter_code
_entity_poly.pdbx_strand_id
1 'polypeptide(L)'
;MLDWLIGLACSSFIAWAAWRKQSLSVSGAIAAVIVGTLLYALGGLPWYGTLMVFFLTSTLLTKWKHKRKAVVESNYAKSGRRDAGQVAANGGLGTLLCLGNSIWPHSLWWAAFMGIMAAVNADTWATEIGGLSRSLPRSIVSGRRVPTGTSGGITAAGLAASLSGGLLIGVAGWAFTSTGWGQPISGADAASSIVVTSAVGVIGLLLSGALGGMAGSLSDSWLGAVWQVMYRCPVCGKEIEKKRHCNDTQAIRIRGASWMTNDTVNIISSGIGGAVSAGFLYLYI
;
A
#
# COMPACT_ATOMS: atom_id res chain seq x y z
N MET A 1 -25.66 -3.62 -12.65
CA MET A 1 -25.08 -4.58 -13.63
C MET A 1 -24.01 -3.95 -14.50
N LEU A 2 -24.22 -2.73 -15.02
CA LEU A 2 -23.21 -2.02 -15.82
C LEU A 2 -21.89 -1.79 -15.06
N ASP A 3 -21.93 -1.37 -13.79
CA ASP A 3 -20.71 -1.14 -12.99
C ASP A 3 -19.86 -2.40 -12.81
N TRP A 4 -20.49 -3.56 -12.69
CA TRP A 4 -19.80 -4.86 -12.64
C TRP A 4 -19.06 -5.15 -13.95
N LEU A 5 -19.69 -4.87 -15.09
CA LEU A 5 -19.08 -5.07 -16.40
C LEU A 5 -17.93 -4.08 -16.63
N ILE A 6 -18.10 -2.81 -16.25
CA ILE A 6 -17.04 -1.80 -16.36
C ILE A 6 -15.87 -2.18 -15.45
N GLY A 7 -16.14 -2.49 -14.18
CA GLY A 7 -15.14 -2.91 -13.21
C GLY A 7 -14.35 -4.13 -13.69
N LEU A 8 -15.05 -5.14 -14.20
CA LEU A 8 -14.44 -6.36 -14.74
C LEU A 8 -13.58 -6.07 -15.98
N ALA A 9 -14.12 -5.30 -16.94
CA ALA A 9 -13.41 -4.99 -18.18
C ALA A 9 -12.13 -4.17 -17.91
N CYS A 10 -12.25 -3.09 -17.13
CA CYS A 10 -11.12 -2.23 -16.77
C CYS A 10 -10.07 -2.99 -15.95
N SER A 11 -10.49 -3.73 -14.93
CA SER A 11 -9.56 -4.50 -14.09
C SER A 11 -8.87 -5.61 -14.87
N SER A 12 -9.59 -6.30 -15.76
CA SER A 12 -9.02 -7.34 -16.64
C SER A 12 -7.98 -6.77 -17.58
N PHE A 13 -8.25 -5.62 -18.21
CA PHE A 13 -7.30 -4.96 -19.09
C PHE A 13 -6.01 -4.56 -18.34
N ILE A 14 -6.15 -3.91 -17.18
CA ILE A 14 -5.00 -3.47 -16.38
C ILE A 14 -4.21 -4.67 -15.83
N ALA A 15 -4.89 -5.69 -15.30
CA ALA A 15 -4.24 -6.90 -14.80
C ALA A 15 -3.51 -7.66 -15.92
N TRP A 16 -4.10 -7.77 -17.11
CA TRP A 16 -3.45 -8.34 -18.29
C TRP A 16 -2.19 -7.55 -18.65
N ALA A 17 -2.28 -6.22 -18.76
CA ALA A 17 -1.13 -5.38 -19.07
C ALA A 17 -0.01 -5.50 -18.01
N ALA A 18 -0.38 -5.54 -16.74
CA ALA A 18 0.56 -5.70 -15.63
C ALA A 18 1.22 -7.09 -15.62
N TRP A 19 0.48 -8.14 -15.93
CA TRP A 19 1.00 -9.49 -16.09
C TRP A 19 1.96 -9.59 -17.28
N ARG A 20 1.59 -9.05 -18.44
CA ARG A 20 2.44 -8.99 -19.64
C ARG A 20 3.75 -8.27 -19.35
N LYS A 21 3.69 -7.16 -18.61
CA LYS A 21 4.87 -6.38 -18.18
C LYS A 21 5.59 -6.95 -16.94
N GLN A 22 5.30 -8.20 -16.54
CA GLN A 22 5.94 -8.90 -15.43
C GLN A 22 5.84 -8.17 -14.06
N SER A 23 4.82 -7.33 -13.86
CA SER A 23 4.56 -6.69 -12.56
C SER A 23 3.75 -7.59 -11.63
N LEU A 24 2.80 -8.36 -12.19
CA LEU A 24 1.98 -9.34 -11.47
C LEU A 24 2.31 -10.75 -11.96
N SER A 25 2.23 -11.73 -11.07
CA SER A 25 2.12 -13.15 -11.43
C SER A 25 0.70 -13.46 -11.96
N VAL A 26 0.44 -14.69 -12.40
CA VAL A 26 -0.92 -15.10 -12.82
C VAL A 26 -1.90 -15.03 -11.66
N SER A 27 -1.53 -15.55 -10.48
CA SER A 27 -2.37 -15.47 -9.28
C SER A 27 -2.59 -14.01 -8.84
N GLY A 28 -1.54 -13.18 -8.92
CA GLY A 28 -1.65 -11.75 -8.66
C GLY A 28 -2.58 -11.03 -9.64
N ALA A 29 -2.57 -11.40 -10.93
CA ALA A 29 -3.47 -10.83 -11.93
C ALA A 29 -4.93 -11.19 -11.63
N ILE A 30 -5.22 -12.45 -11.31
CA ILE A 30 -6.57 -12.91 -10.94
C ILE A 30 -7.06 -12.15 -9.69
N ALA A 31 -6.22 -12.06 -8.64
CA ALA A 31 -6.55 -11.31 -7.44
C ALA A 31 -6.82 -9.83 -7.73
N ALA A 32 -6.02 -9.20 -8.59
CA ALA A 32 -6.20 -7.80 -8.98
C ALA A 32 -7.51 -7.57 -9.76
N VAL A 33 -7.92 -8.52 -10.61
CA VAL A 33 -9.23 -8.48 -11.28
C VAL A 33 -10.36 -8.51 -10.27
N ILE A 34 -10.30 -9.42 -9.30
CA ILE A 34 -11.34 -9.55 -8.27
C ILE A 34 -11.42 -8.27 -7.43
N VAL A 35 -10.29 -7.83 -6.87
CA VAL A 35 -10.22 -6.62 -6.03
C VAL A 35 -10.69 -5.38 -6.79
N GLY A 36 -10.18 -5.14 -8.00
CA GLY A 36 -10.56 -3.98 -8.81
C GLY A 36 -12.03 -4.00 -9.20
N THR A 37 -12.57 -5.17 -9.59
CA THR A 37 -13.98 -5.32 -9.96
C THR A 37 -14.89 -5.02 -8.77
N LEU A 38 -14.59 -5.57 -7.58
CA LEU A 38 -15.37 -5.32 -6.37
C LEU A 38 -15.36 -3.85 -5.98
N LEU A 39 -14.18 -3.20 -5.99
CA LEU A 39 -14.07 -1.78 -5.63
C LEU A 39 -14.85 -0.88 -6.60
N TYR A 40 -14.80 -1.15 -7.90
CA TYR A 40 -15.56 -0.36 -8.87
C TYR A 40 -17.06 -0.64 -8.77
N ALA A 41 -17.46 -1.92 -8.70
CA ALA A 41 -18.86 -2.30 -8.70
C ALA A 41 -19.60 -1.89 -7.42
N LEU A 42 -18.92 -1.86 -6.27
CA LEU A 42 -19.52 -1.52 -4.97
C LEU A 42 -19.27 -0.06 -4.57
N GLY A 43 -18.11 0.51 -4.91
CA GLY A 43 -17.71 1.86 -4.49
C GLY A 43 -17.58 2.88 -5.62
N GLY A 44 -17.62 2.45 -6.88
CA GLY A 44 -17.49 3.33 -8.04
C GLY A 44 -16.06 3.86 -8.26
N LEU A 45 -15.98 4.94 -9.03
CA LEU A 45 -14.71 5.55 -9.46
C LEU A 45 -13.83 6.04 -8.30
N PRO A 46 -14.34 6.62 -7.19
CA PRO A 46 -13.48 7.05 -6.09
C PRO A 46 -12.64 5.93 -5.48
N TRP A 47 -13.29 4.79 -5.17
CA TRP A 47 -12.63 3.63 -4.58
C TRP A 47 -11.67 2.95 -5.55
N TYR A 48 -12.15 2.65 -6.76
CA TYR A 48 -11.32 2.02 -7.78
C TYR A 48 -10.19 2.91 -8.28
N GLY A 49 -10.48 4.18 -8.58
CA GLY A 49 -9.52 5.15 -9.10
C GLY A 49 -8.37 5.40 -8.12
N THR A 50 -8.68 5.49 -6.83
CA THR A 50 -7.65 5.66 -5.79
C THR A 50 -6.73 4.43 -5.70
N LEU A 51 -7.30 3.22 -5.77
CA LEU A 51 -6.50 1.98 -5.89
C LEU A 51 -5.61 2.03 -7.14
N MET A 52 -6.14 2.48 -8.28
CA MET A 52 -5.37 2.57 -9.53
C MET A 52 -4.21 3.56 -9.43
N VAL A 53 -4.38 4.69 -8.75
CA VAL A 53 -3.28 5.64 -8.51
C VAL A 53 -2.18 4.99 -7.69
N PHE A 54 -2.51 4.32 -6.58
CA PHE A 54 -1.54 3.52 -5.82
C PHE A 54 -0.83 2.51 -6.74
N PHE A 55 -1.60 1.66 -7.41
CA PHE A 55 -1.06 0.54 -8.17
C PHE A 55 -0.14 1.00 -9.30
N LEU A 56 -0.58 1.97 -10.11
CA LEU A 56 0.17 2.45 -11.26
C LEU A 56 1.44 3.19 -10.83
N THR A 57 1.33 4.11 -9.88
CA THR A 57 2.49 4.92 -9.47
C THR A 57 3.53 4.10 -8.74
N SER A 58 3.11 3.22 -7.83
CA SER A 58 4.00 2.26 -7.17
C SER A 58 4.64 1.29 -8.16
N THR A 59 3.91 0.79 -9.16
CA THR A 59 4.47 -0.09 -10.20
C THR A 59 5.51 0.62 -11.07
N LEU A 60 5.26 1.88 -11.44
CA LEU A 60 6.21 2.71 -12.19
C LEU A 60 7.49 2.94 -11.37
N LEU A 61 7.34 3.25 -10.08
CA LEU A 61 8.45 3.53 -9.19
C LEU A 61 9.32 2.29 -8.89
N THR A 62 8.71 1.11 -8.75
CA THR A 62 9.45 -0.17 -8.64
C THR A 62 10.29 -0.45 -9.88
N LYS A 63 9.79 -0.12 -11.08
CA LYS A 63 10.55 -0.29 -12.33
C LYS A 63 11.62 0.77 -12.52
N TRP A 64 11.43 1.95 -11.93
CA TRP A 64 12.38 3.04 -12.03
C TRP A 64 13.72 2.68 -11.36
N LYS A 65 14.80 2.83 -12.14
CA LYS A 65 16.19 2.56 -11.70
C LYS A 65 16.44 1.16 -11.13
N HIS A 66 15.70 0.15 -11.58
CA HIS A 66 15.81 -1.24 -11.11
C HIS A 66 17.27 -1.77 -11.08
N LYS A 67 18.07 -1.52 -12.13
CA LYS A 67 19.47 -1.97 -12.19
C LYS A 67 20.33 -1.41 -11.06
N ARG A 68 20.12 -0.15 -10.68
CA ARG A 68 20.89 0.52 -9.61
C ARG A 68 20.47 0.01 -8.23
N LYS A 69 19.18 -0.28 -8.04
CA LYS A 69 18.65 -0.87 -6.80
C LYS A 69 19.20 -2.28 -6.57
N ALA A 70 19.25 -3.11 -7.62
CA ALA A 70 19.76 -4.49 -7.53
C ALA A 70 21.23 -4.58 -7.05
N VAL A 71 22.06 -3.57 -7.35
CA VAL A 71 23.45 -3.51 -6.87
C VAL A 71 23.51 -3.17 -5.37
N VAL A 72 22.66 -2.22 -4.93
CA VAL A 72 22.60 -1.75 -3.54
C VAL A 72 21.96 -2.80 -2.62
N GLU A 73 21.00 -3.55 -3.14
CA GLU A 73 20.28 -4.62 -2.43
C GLU A 73 20.99 -5.97 -2.56
N SER A 74 22.24 -6.03 -3.00
CA SER A 74 22.93 -7.29 -3.30
C SER A 74 22.96 -8.29 -2.13
N ASN A 75 22.88 -7.82 -0.88
CA ASN A 75 22.84 -8.65 0.34
C ASN A 75 21.42 -9.10 0.77
N TYR A 76 20.37 -8.59 0.13
CA TYR A 76 18.96 -8.88 0.44
C TYR A 76 18.20 -9.30 -0.82
N ALA A 77 17.55 -10.47 -0.82
CA ALA A 77 16.76 -10.90 -1.97
C ALA A 77 15.31 -10.40 -1.85
N LYS A 78 14.92 -9.42 -2.68
CA LYS A 78 13.51 -8.99 -2.80
C LYS A 78 12.67 -10.02 -3.56
N SER A 79 11.38 -10.07 -3.21
CA SER A 79 10.38 -10.84 -3.95
C SER A 79 10.19 -10.27 -5.37
N GLY A 80 9.95 -11.15 -6.34
CA GLY A 80 9.78 -10.79 -7.76
C GLY A 80 8.39 -10.23 -8.07
N ARG A 81 7.70 -10.84 -9.03
CA ARG A 81 6.34 -10.45 -9.47
C ARG A 81 5.37 -10.52 -8.28
N ARG A 82 4.45 -9.56 -8.13
CA ARG A 82 3.47 -9.59 -7.05
C ARG A 82 2.48 -10.74 -7.23
N ASP A 83 2.23 -11.50 -6.18
CA ASP A 83 1.29 -12.62 -6.17
C ASP A 83 -0.04 -12.28 -5.49
N ALA A 84 -0.96 -13.24 -5.46
CA ALA A 84 -2.27 -13.05 -4.84
C ALA A 84 -2.18 -12.66 -3.36
N GLY A 85 -1.18 -13.19 -2.63
CA GLY A 85 -0.96 -12.85 -1.22
C GLY A 85 -0.61 -11.38 -1.06
N GLN A 86 0.33 -10.89 -1.87
CA GLN A 86 0.73 -9.48 -1.85
C GLN A 86 -0.39 -8.53 -2.31
N VAL A 87 -1.22 -8.94 -3.27
CA VAL A 87 -2.40 -8.16 -3.70
C VAL A 87 -3.44 -8.11 -2.59
N ALA A 88 -3.71 -9.24 -1.92
CA ALA A 88 -4.63 -9.30 -0.78
C ALA A 88 -4.11 -8.50 0.42
N ALA A 89 -2.81 -8.54 0.70
CA ALA A 89 -2.21 -7.79 1.80
C ALA A 89 -2.35 -6.27 1.63
N ASN A 90 -2.15 -5.78 0.40
CA ASN A 90 -2.18 -4.33 0.13
C ASN A 90 -3.56 -3.78 -0.26
N GLY A 91 -4.46 -4.62 -0.79
CA GLY A 91 -5.78 -4.18 -1.28
C GLY A 91 -6.98 -4.85 -0.60
N GLY A 92 -6.76 -5.95 0.13
CA GLY A 92 -7.82 -6.77 0.72
C GLY A 92 -8.60 -6.04 1.80
N LEU A 93 -7.91 -5.42 2.78
CA LEU A 93 -8.58 -4.62 3.81
C LEU A 93 -9.41 -3.49 3.19
N GLY A 94 -8.87 -2.75 2.22
CA GLY A 94 -9.62 -1.70 1.52
C GLY A 94 -10.86 -2.23 0.79
N THR A 95 -10.78 -3.45 0.22
CA THR A 95 -11.93 -4.14 -0.39
C THR A 95 -12.99 -4.49 0.64
N LEU A 96 -12.59 -4.97 1.82
CA LEU A 96 -13.50 -5.26 2.93
C LEU A 96 -14.21 -3.99 3.45
N LEU A 97 -13.50 -2.86 3.54
CA LEU A 97 -14.13 -1.58 3.91
C LEU A 97 -15.15 -1.12 2.86
N CYS A 98 -14.85 -1.30 1.57
CA CYS A 98 -15.78 -0.98 0.49
C CYS A 98 -17.04 -1.83 0.55
N LEU A 99 -16.88 -3.14 0.79
CA LEU A 99 -18.00 -4.05 1.00
C LEU A 99 -18.83 -3.64 2.23
N GLY A 100 -18.17 -3.31 3.34
CA GLY A 100 -18.82 -2.78 4.54
C GLY A 100 -19.64 -1.53 4.26
N ASN A 101 -19.08 -0.57 3.51
CA ASN A 101 -19.77 0.64 3.10
C ASN A 101 -20.98 0.37 2.19
N SER A 102 -20.93 -0.66 1.35
CA SER A 102 -22.07 -1.03 0.49
C SER A 102 -23.25 -1.61 1.28
N ILE A 103 -23.00 -2.16 2.46
CA ILE A 103 -24.02 -2.77 3.34
C ILE A 103 -24.51 -1.75 4.38
N TRP A 104 -23.58 -1.04 5.01
CA TRP A 104 -23.82 0.01 6.00
C TRP A 104 -23.06 1.28 5.58
N PRO A 105 -23.66 2.14 4.74
CA PRO A 105 -23.01 3.36 4.26
C PRO A 105 -22.62 4.26 5.42
N HIS A 106 -21.35 4.64 5.47
CA HIS A 106 -20.83 5.57 6.48
C HIS A 106 -19.54 6.24 6.01
N SER A 107 -19.39 7.53 6.30
CA SER A 107 -18.23 8.34 5.89
C SER A 107 -16.87 7.78 6.36
N LEU A 108 -16.85 7.13 7.52
CA LEU A 108 -15.61 6.55 8.08
C LEU A 108 -15.05 5.38 7.27
N TRP A 109 -15.86 4.65 6.50
CA TRP A 109 -15.34 3.59 5.63
C TRP A 109 -14.42 4.16 4.56
N TRP A 110 -14.86 5.27 3.94
CA TRP A 110 -14.06 5.99 2.96
C TRP A 110 -12.80 6.58 3.58
N ALA A 111 -12.92 7.19 4.75
CA ALA A 111 -11.78 7.76 5.48
C ALA A 111 -10.73 6.69 5.83
N ALA A 112 -11.16 5.52 6.31
CA ALA A 112 -10.28 4.40 6.60
C ALA A 112 -9.65 3.82 5.32
N PHE A 113 -10.41 3.68 4.24
CA PHE A 113 -9.89 3.24 2.94
C PHE A 113 -8.79 4.17 2.42
N MET A 114 -9.00 5.48 2.51
CA MET A 114 -8.01 6.49 2.12
C MET A 114 -6.71 6.31 2.91
N GLY A 115 -6.79 6.09 4.22
CA GLY A 115 -5.63 5.84 5.05
C GLY A 115 -4.90 4.54 4.73
N ILE A 116 -5.63 3.46 4.44
CA ILE A 116 -5.04 2.19 4.00
C ILE A 116 -4.30 2.37 2.67
N MET A 117 -4.95 2.97 1.66
CA MET A 117 -4.33 3.23 0.36
C MET A 117 -3.12 4.17 0.47
N ALA A 118 -3.22 5.19 1.33
CA ALA A 118 -2.12 6.10 1.60
C ALA A 118 -0.94 5.39 2.26
N ALA A 119 -1.18 4.51 3.24
CA ALA A 119 -0.16 3.73 3.92
C ALA A 119 0.61 2.82 2.97
N VAL A 120 -0.10 2.01 2.17
CA VAL A 120 0.57 1.07 1.24
C VAL A 120 1.33 1.81 0.12
N ASN A 121 0.82 2.96 -0.33
CA ASN A 121 1.51 3.78 -1.33
C ASN A 121 2.74 4.48 -0.72
N ALA A 122 2.59 5.08 0.46
CA ALA A 122 3.66 5.73 1.19
C ALA A 122 4.80 4.75 1.49
N ASP A 123 4.50 3.55 1.96
CA ASP A 123 5.53 2.55 2.25
C ASP A 123 6.27 2.09 0.99
N THR A 124 5.53 1.81 -0.08
CA THR A 124 6.14 1.46 -1.37
C THR A 124 7.07 2.58 -1.85
N TRP A 125 6.62 3.83 -1.78
CA TRP A 125 7.44 4.98 -2.19
C TRP A 125 8.67 5.15 -1.30
N ALA A 126 8.52 4.99 0.02
CA ALA A 126 9.60 5.06 1.00
C ALA A 126 10.68 4.02 0.71
N THR A 127 10.28 2.79 0.45
CA THR A 127 11.21 1.69 0.14
C THR A 127 11.91 1.92 -1.20
N GLU A 128 11.17 2.33 -2.23
CA GLU A 128 11.70 2.46 -3.59
C GLU A 128 12.60 3.70 -3.78
N ILE A 129 12.30 4.81 -3.10
CA ILE A 129 13.10 6.04 -3.14
C ILE A 129 14.17 6.03 -2.05
N GLY A 130 13.83 5.59 -0.84
CA GLY A 130 14.74 5.50 0.29
C GLY A 130 15.89 4.51 0.07
N GLY A 131 15.64 3.40 -0.64
CA GLY A 131 16.69 2.46 -1.04
C GLY A 131 17.75 3.05 -1.99
N LEU A 132 17.45 4.19 -2.64
CA LEU A 132 18.37 4.94 -3.48
C LEU A 132 19.05 6.12 -2.75
N SER A 133 18.79 6.28 -1.44
CA SER A 133 19.39 7.33 -0.62
C SER A 133 20.92 7.24 -0.65
N ARG A 134 21.58 8.40 -0.69
CA ARG A 134 23.05 8.51 -0.57
C ARG A 134 23.53 8.38 0.88
N SER A 135 22.66 8.66 1.85
CA SER A 135 22.95 8.50 3.26
C SER A 135 22.52 7.13 3.75
N LEU A 136 23.33 6.56 4.65
CA LEU A 136 22.99 5.31 5.32
C LEU A 136 21.67 5.46 6.10
N PRO A 137 20.74 4.49 5.98
CA PRO A 137 19.53 4.49 6.80
C PRO A 137 19.84 4.47 8.28
N ARG A 138 18.90 4.98 9.08
CA ARG A 138 18.90 4.83 10.54
C ARG A 138 17.82 3.84 10.94
N SER A 139 18.11 2.96 11.88
CA SER A 139 17.11 2.07 12.48
C SER A 139 16.03 2.92 13.16
N ILE A 140 14.76 2.66 12.85
CA ILE A 140 13.62 3.32 13.51
C ILE A 140 13.53 3.00 15.01
N VAL A 141 14.12 1.88 15.44
CA VAL A 141 14.11 1.44 16.85
C VAL A 141 15.25 2.08 17.64
N SER A 142 16.47 2.07 17.10
CA SER A 142 17.67 2.49 17.85
C SER A 142 18.26 3.85 17.43
N GLY A 143 17.82 4.41 16.30
CA GLY A 143 18.40 5.61 15.69
C GLY A 143 19.80 5.43 15.11
N ARG A 144 20.43 4.26 15.29
CA ARG A 144 21.78 3.97 14.80
C ARG A 144 21.78 3.76 13.29
N ARG A 145 22.90 4.08 12.63
CA ARG A 145 23.08 3.82 11.20
C ARG A 145 23.11 2.31 10.95
N VAL A 146 22.39 1.86 9.94
CA VAL A 146 22.31 0.45 9.53
C VAL A 146 22.59 0.31 8.03
N PRO A 147 23.01 -0.88 7.56
CA PRO A 147 23.16 -1.14 6.13
C PRO A 147 21.85 -0.91 5.36
N THR A 148 21.95 -0.45 4.11
CA THR A 148 20.80 -0.33 3.20
C THR A 148 20.14 -1.69 2.99
N GLY A 149 18.81 -1.72 3.01
CA GLY A 149 18.02 -2.95 2.93
C GLY A 149 17.72 -3.61 4.28
N THR A 150 18.32 -3.14 5.37
CA THR A 150 17.94 -3.58 6.73
C THR A 150 16.48 -3.21 7.02
N SER A 151 15.69 -4.20 7.43
CA SER A 151 14.30 -4.00 7.86
C SER A 151 14.22 -2.96 8.99
N GLY A 152 13.31 -1.99 8.83
CA GLY A 152 13.16 -0.82 9.71
C GLY A 152 14.25 0.25 9.59
N GLY A 153 15.06 0.21 8.53
CA GLY A 153 15.96 1.30 8.18
C GLY A 153 15.22 2.43 7.46
N ILE A 154 15.13 3.61 8.09
CA ILE A 154 14.50 4.80 7.52
C ILE A 154 15.56 5.82 7.05
N THR A 155 15.23 6.57 6.00
CA THR A 155 16.06 7.65 5.45
C THR A 155 15.23 8.92 5.30
N ALA A 156 15.87 10.09 5.26
CA ALA A 156 15.16 11.35 5.00
C ALA A 156 14.46 11.36 3.64
N ALA A 157 15.09 10.79 2.60
CA ALA A 157 14.49 10.61 1.29
C ALA A 157 13.27 9.67 1.34
N GLY A 158 13.35 8.59 2.13
CA GLY A 158 12.24 7.68 2.38
C GLY A 158 11.07 8.38 3.07
N LEU A 159 11.32 9.17 4.12
CA LEU A 159 10.27 9.92 4.83
C LEU A 159 9.58 10.96 3.93
N ALA A 160 10.36 11.70 3.13
CA ALA A 160 9.80 12.62 2.16
C ALA A 160 8.95 11.88 1.09
N ALA A 161 9.39 10.69 0.70
CA ALA A 161 8.63 9.82 -0.20
C ALA A 161 7.35 9.26 0.43
N SER A 162 7.37 8.86 1.72
CA SER A 162 6.17 8.47 2.47
C SER A 162 5.14 9.60 2.49
N LEU A 163 5.58 10.82 2.86
CA LEU A 163 4.71 12.00 2.90
C LEU A 163 4.12 12.30 1.51
N SER A 164 4.96 12.32 0.47
CA SER A 164 4.52 12.59 -0.91
C SER A 164 3.56 11.52 -1.43
N GLY A 165 3.82 10.25 -1.10
CA GLY A 165 2.97 9.12 -1.48
C GLY A 165 1.60 9.16 -0.79
N GLY A 166 1.55 9.53 0.50
CA GLY A 166 0.30 9.73 1.22
C GLY A 166 -0.50 10.94 0.71
N LEU A 167 0.17 12.07 0.46
CA LEU A 167 -0.46 13.26 -0.13
C LEU A 167 -1.05 12.98 -1.50
N LEU A 168 -0.33 12.21 -2.35
CA LEU A 168 -0.83 11.83 -3.68
C LEU A 168 -2.14 11.04 -3.58
N ILE A 169 -2.26 10.14 -2.60
CA ILE A 169 -3.50 9.41 -2.38
C ILE A 169 -4.61 10.35 -1.91
N GLY A 170 -4.33 11.29 -1.01
CA GLY A 170 -5.25 12.36 -0.62
C GLY A 170 -5.78 13.15 -1.83
N VAL A 171 -4.87 13.59 -2.71
CA VAL A 171 -5.21 14.29 -3.98
C VAL A 171 -6.08 13.41 -4.86
N ALA A 172 -5.73 12.14 -5.03
CA ALA A 172 -6.48 11.21 -5.88
C ALA A 172 -7.90 10.99 -5.35
N GLY A 173 -8.05 10.74 -4.04
CA GLY A 173 -9.35 10.55 -3.42
C GLY A 173 -10.24 11.79 -3.57
N TRP A 174 -9.68 12.98 -3.40
CA TRP A 174 -10.39 14.22 -3.68
C TRP A 174 -10.79 14.31 -5.16
N ALA A 175 -9.83 14.17 -6.07
CA ALA A 175 -10.05 14.34 -7.51
C ALA A 175 -11.15 13.41 -8.03
N PHE A 176 -11.14 12.13 -7.64
CA PHE A 176 -12.16 11.19 -8.07
C PHE A 176 -13.52 11.46 -7.43
N THR A 177 -13.56 11.85 -6.14
CA THR A 177 -14.82 12.25 -5.48
C THR A 177 -15.43 13.50 -6.16
N SER A 178 -14.60 14.46 -6.56
CA SER A 178 -15.03 15.70 -7.22
C SER A 178 -15.56 15.52 -8.65
N THR A 179 -15.34 14.36 -9.29
CA THR A 179 -15.92 14.10 -10.62
C THR A 179 -17.44 13.98 -10.60
N GLY A 180 -18.03 13.68 -9.44
CA GLY A 180 -19.44 13.31 -9.31
C GLY A 180 -19.79 11.94 -9.94
N TRP A 181 -18.83 11.25 -10.56
CA TRP A 181 -19.01 9.96 -11.19
C TRP A 181 -18.81 8.85 -10.17
N GLY A 182 -19.92 8.40 -9.57
CA GLY A 182 -19.89 7.55 -8.40
C GLY A 182 -19.69 8.39 -7.12
N GLN A 183 -20.31 7.95 -6.04
CA GLN A 183 -20.24 8.64 -4.75
C GLN A 183 -19.51 7.73 -3.76
N PRO A 184 -18.43 8.19 -3.10
CA PRO A 184 -17.68 7.34 -2.17
C PRO A 184 -18.51 7.02 -0.92
N ILE A 185 -19.44 7.92 -0.58
CA ILE A 185 -20.35 7.85 0.55
C ILE A 185 -21.77 7.99 -0.04
N SER A 186 -22.67 7.09 0.36
CA SER A 186 -24.06 7.06 -0.11
C SER A 186 -25.03 7.06 1.07
N GLY A 187 -26.32 7.23 0.81
CA GLY A 187 -27.35 7.21 1.84
C GLY A 187 -27.42 8.48 2.69
N ALA A 188 -27.77 8.34 3.97
CA ALA A 188 -28.01 9.47 4.89
C ALA A 188 -26.77 10.37 5.08
N ASP A 189 -25.57 9.83 4.90
CA ASP A 189 -24.30 10.55 5.02
C ASP A 189 -23.88 11.27 3.71
N ALA A 190 -24.74 11.32 2.69
CA ALA A 190 -24.42 12.02 1.44
C ALA A 190 -24.11 13.51 1.66
N ALA A 191 -24.62 14.13 2.73
CA ALA A 191 -24.23 15.49 3.14
C ALA A 191 -22.74 15.59 3.47
N SER A 192 -22.13 14.53 4.03
CA SER A 192 -20.69 14.46 4.27
C SER A 192 -19.89 14.42 2.97
N SER A 193 -20.44 13.88 1.86
CA SER A 193 -19.80 13.98 0.54
C SER A 193 -19.64 15.43 0.09
N ILE A 194 -20.61 16.29 0.38
CA ILE A 194 -20.53 17.74 0.07
C ILE A 194 -19.39 18.37 0.88
N VAL A 195 -19.30 18.05 2.18
CA VAL A 195 -18.20 18.52 3.04
C VAL A 195 -16.85 18.06 2.50
N VAL A 196 -16.74 16.80 2.09
CA VAL A 196 -15.51 16.22 1.51
C VAL A 196 -15.10 16.90 0.20
N THR A 197 -16.05 17.34 -0.63
CA THR A 197 -15.75 18.06 -1.89
C THR A 197 -15.49 19.56 -1.72
N SER A 198 -15.79 20.13 -0.55
CA SER A 198 -15.54 21.55 -0.26
C SER A 198 -14.04 21.86 -0.15
N ALA A 199 -13.65 23.14 -0.22
CA ALA A 199 -12.26 23.57 0.01
C ALA A 199 -11.70 23.06 1.36
N VAL A 200 -12.54 23.03 2.40
CA VAL A 200 -12.23 22.46 3.72
C VAL A 200 -12.04 20.95 3.60
N GLY A 201 -12.93 20.25 2.90
CA GLY A 201 -12.81 18.82 2.62
C GLY A 201 -11.54 18.42 1.86
N VAL A 202 -11.08 19.25 0.92
CA VAL A 202 -9.82 19.02 0.19
C VAL A 202 -8.64 18.98 1.16
N ILE A 203 -8.54 19.98 2.03
CA ILE A 203 -7.48 20.05 3.04
C ILE A 203 -7.59 18.85 3.98
N GLY A 204 -8.80 18.48 4.39
CA GLY A 204 -9.07 17.28 5.17
C GLY A 204 -8.54 16.01 4.50
N LEU A 205 -8.84 15.77 3.22
CA LEU A 205 -8.38 14.58 2.50
C LEU A 205 -6.86 14.56 2.26
N LEU A 206 -6.24 15.71 2.01
CA LEU A 206 -4.79 15.82 1.88
C LEU A 206 -4.09 15.48 3.19
N LEU A 207 -4.55 16.09 4.29
CA LEU A 207 -3.99 15.84 5.62
C LEU A 207 -4.25 14.40 6.07
N SER A 208 -5.44 13.85 5.79
CA SER A 208 -5.75 12.46 6.14
C SER A 208 -4.85 11.48 5.38
N GLY A 209 -4.60 11.71 4.09
CA GLY A 209 -3.65 10.92 3.29
C GLY A 209 -2.22 11.05 3.79
N ALA A 210 -1.76 12.26 4.12
CA ALA A 210 -0.43 12.49 4.68
C ALA A 210 -0.24 11.78 6.03
N LEU A 211 -1.19 11.94 6.95
CA LEU A 211 -1.14 11.36 8.29
C LEU A 211 -1.24 9.84 8.26
N GLY A 212 -2.23 9.29 7.53
CA GLY A 212 -2.39 7.85 7.37
C GLY A 212 -1.22 7.20 6.64
N GLY A 213 -0.72 7.84 5.58
CA GLY A 213 0.46 7.41 4.83
C GLY A 213 1.72 7.33 5.69
N MET A 214 2.02 8.40 6.43
CA MET A 214 3.17 8.44 7.33
C MET A 214 3.01 7.46 8.50
N ALA A 215 1.85 7.41 9.14
CA ALA A 215 1.60 6.50 10.25
C ALA A 215 1.75 5.04 9.82
N GLY A 216 1.18 4.66 8.68
CA GLY A 216 1.30 3.31 8.16
C GLY A 216 2.74 2.94 7.79
N SER A 217 3.43 3.76 7.00
CA SER A 217 4.82 3.47 6.58
C SER A 217 5.82 3.43 7.74
N LEU A 218 5.65 4.29 8.76
CA LEU A 218 6.47 4.24 9.97
C LEU A 218 6.14 3.00 10.83
N SER A 219 4.85 2.65 10.93
CA SER A 219 4.43 1.43 11.64
C SER A 219 4.97 0.18 10.96
N ASP A 220 4.99 0.16 9.62
CA ASP A 220 5.59 -0.91 8.83
C ASP A 220 7.07 -1.10 9.16
N SER A 221 7.84 -0.01 9.06
CA SER A 221 9.27 -0.02 9.41
C SER A 221 9.52 -0.50 10.83
N TRP A 222 8.68 -0.09 11.80
CA TRP A 222 8.82 -0.51 13.19
C TRP A 222 8.46 -1.99 13.38
N LEU A 223 7.32 -2.45 12.87
CA LEU A 223 6.90 -3.85 12.93
C LEU A 223 7.90 -4.77 12.20
N GLY A 224 8.45 -4.32 11.08
CA GLY A 224 9.54 -4.94 10.34
C GLY A 224 10.79 -5.17 11.19
N ALA A 225 11.22 -4.12 11.90
CA ALA A 225 12.39 -4.21 12.77
C ALA A 225 12.18 -5.16 13.96
N VAL A 226 11.00 -5.11 14.59
CA VAL A 226 10.78 -5.78 15.88
C VAL A 226 10.22 -7.19 15.70
N TRP A 227 9.16 -7.38 14.88
CA TRP A 227 8.37 -8.62 14.88
C TRP A 227 8.50 -9.43 13.58
N GLN A 228 8.83 -8.80 12.44
CA GLN A 228 8.88 -9.49 11.14
C GLN A 228 9.86 -10.65 11.13
N VAL A 229 9.39 -11.79 10.60
CA VAL A 229 10.22 -12.96 10.41
C VAL A 229 11.26 -12.75 9.31
N MET A 230 12.51 -13.05 9.64
CA MET A 230 13.60 -13.08 8.67
C MET A 230 14.31 -14.43 8.72
N TYR A 231 14.81 -14.83 7.57
CA TYR A 231 15.58 -16.05 7.38
C TYR A 231 16.94 -15.73 6.79
N ARG A 232 17.90 -16.63 6.97
CA ARG A 232 19.20 -16.61 6.29
C ARG A 232 19.31 -17.84 5.41
N CYS A 233 19.69 -17.63 4.14
CA CYS A 233 19.94 -18.72 3.22
C CYS A 233 21.29 -19.39 3.56
N PRO A 234 21.33 -20.72 3.79
CA PRO A 234 22.59 -21.40 4.11
C PRO A 234 23.54 -21.50 2.91
N VAL A 235 23.03 -21.35 1.68
CA VAL A 235 23.82 -21.49 0.44
C VAL A 235 24.58 -20.20 0.11
N CYS A 236 23.90 -19.04 0.14
CA CYS A 236 24.49 -17.77 -0.28
C CYS A 236 24.66 -16.74 0.85
N GLY A 237 24.25 -17.07 2.08
CA GLY A 237 24.40 -16.22 3.25
C GLY A 237 23.46 -15.01 3.33
N LYS A 238 22.67 -14.72 2.29
CA LYS A 238 21.76 -13.57 2.25
C LYS A 238 20.61 -13.69 3.25
N GLU A 239 20.19 -12.55 3.76
CA GLU A 239 18.96 -12.42 4.55
C GLU A 239 17.76 -12.25 3.63
N ILE A 240 16.68 -12.98 3.92
CA ILE A 240 15.51 -13.12 3.07
C ILE A 240 14.23 -13.21 3.90
N GLU A 241 13.10 -12.88 3.27
CA GLU A 241 11.78 -12.95 3.88
C GLU A 241 11.08 -14.30 3.63
N LYS A 242 11.61 -15.09 2.69
CA LYS A 242 11.04 -16.37 2.27
C LYS A 242 11.66 -17.54 3.02
N LYS A 243 10.86 -18.59 3.24
CA LYS A 243 11.31 -19.85 3.86
C LYS A 243 12.27 -20.66 2.99
N ARG A 244 12.34 -20.36 1.68
CA ARG A 244 13.17 -21.09 0.71
C ARG A 244 13.89 -20.14 -0.23
N HIS A 245 15.15 -20.47 -0.56
CA HIS A 245 16.01 -19.69 -1.43
C HIS A 245 17.20 -20.53 -1.93
N CYS A 246 17.76 -20.19 -3.10
CA CYS A 246 18.79 -20.96 -3.81
C CYS A 246 18.41 -22.43 -4.02
N ASN A 247 17.95 -22.78 -5.23
CA ASN A 247 17.56 -24.15 -5.59
C ASN A 247 16.55 -24.77 -4.61
N ASP A 248 15.59 -23.96 -4.16
CA ASP A 248 14.53 -24.34 -3.22
C ASP A 248 15.03 -24.84 -1.84
N THR A 249 16.25 -24.47 -1.44
CA THR A 249 16.81 -24.84 -0.14
C THR A 249 16.05 -24.16 1.00
N GLN A 250 15.73 -24.92 2.05
CA GLN A 250 15.10 -24.38 3.26
C GLN A 250 16.04 -23.41 3.98
N ALA A 251 15.53 -22.20 4.25
CA ALA A 251 16.25 -21.15 4.93
C ALA A 251 16.10 -21.25 6.46
N ILE A 252 17.11 -20.77 7.18
CA ILE A 252 17.17 -20.84 8.65
C ILE A 252 16.55 -19.57 9.21
N ARG A 253 15.53 -19.68 10.08
CA ARG A 253 14.93 -18.52 10.74
C ARG A 253 15.95 -17.88 11.68
N ILE A 254 16.17 -16.58 11.53
CA ILE A 254 17.13 -15.82 12.34
C ILE A 254 16.46 -14.90 13.38
N ARG A 255 15.25 -14.41 13.11
CA ARG A 255 14.47 -13.58 14.04
C ARG A 255 12.98 -13.54 13.67
N GLY A 256 12.19 -12.92 14.55
CA GLY A 256 10.77 -12.62 14.34
C GLY A 256 9.82 -13.80 14.58
N ALA A 257 8.54 -13.49 14.64
CA ALA A 257 7.48 -14.48 14.84
C ALA A 257 7.10 -15.13 13.51
N SER A 258 6.95 -16.47 13.47
CA SER A 258 6.72 -17.22 12.23
C SER A 258 5.49 -16.80 11.42
N TRP A 259 4.51 -16.17 12.07
CA TRP A 259 3.28 -15.66 11.46
C TRP A 259 3.38 -14.18 11.02
N MET A 260 4.40 -13.45 11.48
CA MET A 260 4.63 -12.05 11.14
C MET A 260 5.46 -11.94 9.85
N THR A 261 4.84 -12.31 8.74
CA THR A 261 5.43 -12.16 7.39
C THR A 261 5.36 -10.70 6.93
N ASN A 262 6.06 -10.35 5.86
CA ASN A 262 5.94 -9.04 5.22
C ASN A 262 4.47 -8.71 4.88
N ASP A 263 3.73 -9.68 4.33
CA ASP A 263 2.31 -9.51 4.04
C ASP A 263 1.48 -9.22 5.31
N THR A 264 1.79 -9.87 6.43
CA THR A 264 1.15 -9.60 7.73
C THR A 264 1.48 -8.20 8.24
N VAL A 265 2.75 -7.78 8.09
CA VAL A 265 3.20 -6.43 8.48
C VAL A 265 2.45 -5.39 7.68
N ASN A 266 2.37 -5.53 6.35
CA ASN A 266 1.61 -4.64 5.46
C ASN A 266 0.12 -4.54 5.84
N ILE A 267 -0.52 -5.65 6.21
CA ILE A 267 -1.93 -5.66 6.63
C ILE A 267 -2.10 -4.83 7.91
N ILE A 268 -1.25 -5.06 8.92
CA ILE A 268 -1.36 -4.35 10.21
C ILE A 268 -0.99 -2.87 10.04
N SER A 269 0.10 -2.57 9.34
CA SER A 269 0.61 -1.21 9.14
C SER A 269 -0.38 -0.36 8.33
N SER A 270 -0.95 -0.92 7.26
CA SER A 270 -1.99 -0.24 6.50
C SER A 270 -3.29 -0.05 7.29
N GLY A 271 -3.68 -1.03 8.12
CA GLY A 271 -4.80 -0.88 9.05
C GLY A 271 -4.61 0.26 10.05
N ILE A 272 -3.40 0.44 10.59
CA ILE A 272 -3.04 1.59 11.45
C ILE A 272 -3.20 2.90 10.66
N GLY A 273 -2.70 2.96 9.43
CA GLY A 273 -2.88 4.13 8.56
C GLY A 273 -4.35 4.46 8.33
N GLY A 274 -5.18 3.44 8.08
CA GLY A 274 -6.63 3.58 7.97
C GLY A 274 -7.28 4.14 9.23
N ALA A 275 -6.95 3.60 10.40
CA ALA A 275 -7.48 4.07 11.67
C ALA A 275 -7.10 5.53 11.95
N VAL A 276 -5.85 5.93 11.65
CA VAL A 276 -5.38 7.31 11.81
C VAL A 276 -6.15 8.26 10.89
N SER A 277 -6.33 7.91 9.61
CA SER A 277 -7.09 8.76 8.67
C SER A 277 -8.57 8.86 9.04
N ALA A 278 -9.18 7.76 9.49
CA ALA A 278 -10.56 7.74 9.96
C ALA A 278 -10.75 8.60 11.22
N GLY A 279 -9.88 8.44 12.22
CA GLY A 279 -9.92 9.24 13.44
C GLY A 279 -9.67 10.73 13.18
N PHE A 280 -8.74 11.06 12.27
CA PHE A 280 -8.51 12.44 11.87
C PHE A 280 -9.74 13.05 11.19
N LEU A 281 -10.31 12.38 10.18
CA LEU A 281 -11.47 12.92 9.47
C LEU A 281 -12.73 12.99 10.34
N TYR A 282 -12.90 12.08 11.29
CA TYR A 282 -13.97 12.14 12.29
C TYR A 282 -13.90 13.40 13.17
N LEU A 283 -12.69 13.86 13.50
CA LEU A 283 -12.49 15.06 14.32
C LEU A 283 -12.48 16.35 13.50
N TYR A 284 -12.23 16.24 12.19
CA TYR A 284 -12.08 17.37 11.28
C TYR A 284 -13.41 17.85 10.69
N ILE A 285 -14.37 16.94 10.50
CA ILE A 285 -15.71 17.17 9.92
C ILE A 285 -16.74 17.22 11.05
#